data_AF-A0A534Q787-F1
#
_entry.id   AF-A0A534Q787-F1
#
_cell.length_a   1.000
_cell.length_b   1.000
_cell.length_c   1.000
_cell.angle_alpha   90.00
_cell.angle_beta   90.00
_cell.angle_gamma   90.00
#
_symmetry.space_group_name_H-M   'P 1'
#
loop_
_entity.id
_entity.type
_entity.pdbx_description
1 polymer ?
#
loop_
_entity_poly.entity_id
_entity_poly.type
_entity_poly.pdbx_seq_one_letter_code
_entity_poly.pdbx_strand_id
1 'polypeptide(L)' 'QSACAGLRRLPTRGHVTPELARIGVLDFREVHVGPYRIIYEMGDRVVWVLAVLDGRRDIQDVLARRLLR' A
#
# COMPACT_ATOMS: atom_id res chain seq x y z
N GLN A 1 6.99 7.46 13.54
CA GLN A 1 5.60 7.98 13.66
C GLN A 1 5.15 8.90 12.50
N SER A 2 6.00 9.26 11.51
CA SER A 2 5.69 10.33 10.53
C SER A 2 4.87 9.90 9.30
N ALA A 3 4.88 8.63 8.90
CA ALA A 3 4.30 8.21 7.63
C ALA A 3 2.77 8.26 7.60
N CYS A 4 2.08 7.64 8.56
CA CYS A 4 0.61 7.65 8.60
C CYS A 4 0.04 9.05 8.85
N ALA A 5 0.71 9.87 9.66
CA ALA A 5 0.33 11.27 9.88
C ALA A 5 0.41 12.10 8.58
N GLY A 6 1.37 11.79 7.70
CA GLY A 6 1.49 12.39 6.39
C GLY A 6 0.41 11.93 5.40
N LEU A 7 -0.06 10.69 5.49
CA LEU A 7 -1.20 10.20 4.67
C LEU A 7 -2.48 10.97 4.99
N ARG A 8 -2.71 11.35 6.26
CA ARG A 8 -3.88 12.17 6.63
C ARG A 8 -3.87 13.57 6.00
N ARG A 9 -2.69 14.14 5.75
CA ARG A 9 -2.55 15.51 5.19
C ARG A 9 -2.47 15.51 3.66
N LEU A 10 -1.81 14.51 3.07
CA LEU A 10 -1.56 14.39 1.63
C LEU A 10 -1.75 12.92 1.20
N PRO A 11 -3.01 12.43 1.16
CA PRO A 11 -3.29 11.03 0.85
C PRO A 11 -2.97 10.68 -0.61
N THR A 12 -2.92 11.65 -1.51
CA THR A 12 -2.59 11.46 -2.93
C THR A 12 -1.09 11.30 -3.23
N ARG A 13 -0.21 11.43 -2.22
CA ARG A 13 1.25 11.37 -2.43
C ARG A 13 1.80 9.96 -2.68
N GLY A 14 1.02 8.93 -2.37
CA GLY A 14 1.40 7.54 -2.63
C GLY A 14 1.31 7.24 -4.11
N HIS A 15 2.23 6.40 -4.58
CA HIS A 15 2.21 5.93 -5.97
C HIS A 15 1.15 4.83 -6.11
N VAL A 16 0.59 4.69 -7.30
CA VAL A 16 -0.23 3.50 -7.60
C VAL A 16 0.68 2.29 -7.51
N THR A 17 0.24 1.27 -6.76
CA THR A 17 1.01 0.02 -6.60
C THR A 17 1.22 -0.60 -7.99
N PRO A 18 2.45 -0.68 -8.51
CA PRO A 18 2.71 -1.06 -9.90
C PRO A 18 2.26 -2.50 -10.21
N GLU A 19 2.26 -3.38 -9.22
CA GLU A 19 1.72 -4.74 -9.33
C GLU A 19 0.20 -4.74 -9.57
N LEU A 20 -0.54 -3.85 -8.90
CA LEU A 20 -1.98 -3.71 -9.03
C LEU A 20 -2.36 -2.93 -10.29
N ALA A 21 -1.56 -1.92 -10.66
CA ALA A 21 -1.72 -1.19 -11.91
C ALA A 21 -1.63 -2.12 -13.14
N ARG A 22 -0.75 -3.13 -13.11
CA ARG A 22 -0.61 -4.12 -14.19
C ARG A 22 -1.87 -4.96 -14.43
N ILE A 23 -2.73 -5.10 -13.42
CA ILE A 23 -4.00 -5.84 -13.52
C ILE A 23 -5.21 -4.89 -13.60
N GLY A 24 -4.98 -3.59 -13.86
CA GLY A 24 -6.04 -2.59 -14.03
C GLY A 24 -6.64 -2.07 -12.72
N VAL A 25 -6.03 -2.38 -11.57
CA VAL A 25 -6.51 -1.93 -10.26
C VAL A 25 -5.73 -0.68 -9.84
N LEU A 26 -6.39 0.48 -9.83
CA LEU A 26 -5.75 1.80 -9.67
C LEU A 26 -6.11 2.52 -8.37
N ASP A 27 -7.09 2.01 -7.63
CA ASP A 27 -7.60 2.64 -6.40
C ASP A 27 -6.65 2.51 -5.21
N PHE A 28 -5.74 1.53 -5.28
CA PHE A 28 -4.75 1.28 -4.24
C PHE A 28 -3.46 2.06 -4.48
N ARG A 29 -2.98 2.66 -3.39
CA ARG A 29 -1.74 3.42 -3.35
C ARG A 29 -0.78 2.84 -2.35
N GLU A 30 0.49 3.06 -2.57
CA GLU A 30 1.55 2.67 -1.65
C GLU A 30 2.47 3.82 -1.27
N VAL A 31 2.99 3.73 -0.04
CA VAL A 31 4.06 4.58 0.46
C VAL A 31 5.16 3.72 1.07
N HIS A 32 6.42 4.04 0.71
CA HIS A 32 7.61 3.41 1.26
C HIS A 32 8.07 4.10 2.54
N VAL A 33 8.34 3.30 3.58
CA VAL A 33 8.83 3.74 4.90
C VAL A 33 9.97 2.82 5.33
N GLY A 34 11.20 3.21 5.00
CA GLY A 34 12.35 2.34 5.19
C GLY A 34 12.19 1.05 4.38
N PRO A 35 12.36 -0.15 4.99
CA PRO A 35 12.15 -1.41 4.28
C PRO A 35 10.68 -1.75 4.10
N TYR A 36 9.75 -1.01 4.70
CA TYR A 36 8.32 -1.34 4.65
C TYR A 36 7.60 -0.57 3.54
N ARG A 37 6.55 -1.19 3.00
CA ARG A 37 5.57 -0.58 2.10
C ARG A 37 4.19 -0.67 2.74
N ILE A 38 3.51 0.47 2.83
CA ILE A 38 2.16 0.58 3.35
C ILE A 38 1.23 0.74 2.15
N ILE A 39 0.34 -0.22 1.96
CA ILE A 39 -0.71 -0.19 0.94
C ILE A 39 -1.98 0.34 1.58
N TYR A 40 -2.60 1.33 0.93
CA TYR A 40 -3.80 1.97 1.42
C TYR A 40 -4.74 2.34 0.28
N GLU A 41 -5.99 2.55 0.64
CA GLU A 41 -7.03 3.09 -0.22
C GLU A 41 -7.52 4.43 0.33
N MET A 42 -7.92 5.34 -0.55
CA MET A 42 -8.49 6.63 -0.18
C MET A 42 -10.01 6.59 -0.34
N GLY A 43 -10.74 6.81 0.74
CA GLY A 43 -12.13 7.28 0.69
C GLY A 43 -12.19 8.80 0.86
N ASP A 44 -13.40 9.37 0.84
CA ASP A 44 -13.61 10.83 0.84
C ASP A 44 -12.85 11.61 1.93
N ARG A 45 -12.85 11.09 3.18
CA ARG A 45 -12.16 11.71 4.32
C ARG A 45 -11.38 10.71 5.16
N VAL A 46 -11.25 9.49 4.66
CA VAL A 46 -10.69 8.36 5.41
C VAL A 46 -9.63 7.68 4.54
N VAL A 47 -8.53 7.29 5.17
CA VAL A 47 -7.49 6.48 4.55
C VAL A 47 -7.54 5.10 5.21
N TRP A 48 -7.80 4.08 4.41
CA TRP A 48 -7.85 2.69 4.87
C TRP A 48 -6.50 2.05 4.63
N VAL A 49 -5.79 1.70 5.71
CA VAL A 49 -4.54 0.94 5.59
C VAL A 49 -4.89 -0.54 5.47
N LEU A 50 -4.60 -1.12 4.32
CA LEU A 50 -4.96 -2.51 3.99
C LEU A 50 -3.84 -3.47 4.36
N ALA A 51 -2.60 -3.06 4.14
CA ALA A 51 -1.45 -3.89 4.41
C ALA A 51 -0.21 -3.07 4.78
N VAL A 52 0.60 -3.62 5.68
CA VAL A 52 1.97 -3.19 5.93
C VAL A 52 2.86 -4.38 5.63
N LEU A 53 3.64 -4.27 4.56
CA LEU A 53 4.47 -5.35 4.06
C LEU A 53 5.94 -4.93 4.17
N ASP A 54 6.83 -5.92 4.31
CA ASP A 54 8.26 -5.68 4.17
C ASP A 54 8.60 -5.77 2.68
N GLY A 55 8.97 -4.65 2.07
CA GLY A 55 9.28 -4.50 0.66
C GLY A 55 10.59 -5.18 0.23
N ARG A 56 11.35 -5.76 1.16
CA ARG A 56 12.49 -6.63 0.84
C ARG A 56 12.05 -8.04 0.43
N ARG A 57 10.79 -8.41 0.72
CA ARG A 57 10.22 -9.71 0.34
C ARG A 57 9.52 -9.60 -1.01
N ASP A 58 9.54 -10.69 -1.78
CA ASP A 58 8.71 -10.78 -2.98
C ASP A 58 7.23 -10.69 -2.56
N ILE A 59 6.56 -9.64 -3.06
CA ILE A 59 5.19 -9.35 -2.69
C ILE A 59 4.21 -10.40 -3.25
N GLN A 60 4.51 -10.99 -4.40
CA GLN A 60 3.70 -12.04 -5.00
C GLN A 60 3.73 -13.28 -4.11
N ASP A 61 4.91 -13.66 -3.63
CA ASP A 61 5.05 -14.78 -2.69
C ASP A 61 4.34 -14.53 -1.36
N VAL A 62 4.46 -13.31 -0.82
CA VAL A 62 3.80 -12.94 0.44
C VAL A 62 2.27 -12.96 0.30
N LEU A 63 1.73 -12.46 -0.80
CA LEU A 63 0.30 -12.46 -1.08
C LEU A 63 -0.22 -13.87 -1.36
N ALA A 64 0.48 -14.66 -2.18
CA ALA A 64 0.14 -16.05 -2.45
C ALA A 64 0.06 -16.88 -1.16
N ARG A 65 1.03 -16.72 -0.24
CA ARG A 65 1.02 -17.39 1.06
C ARG A 65 -0.14 -16.95 1.98
N ARG A 66 -0.67 -15.74 1.80
CA ARG A 66 -1.84 -15.24 2.57
C ARG A 66 -3.17 -15.68 1.98
N LEU A 67 -3.27 -15.78 0.65
CA LEU A 67 -4.48 -16.20 -0.07
C LEU A 67 -4.69 -17.72 -0.04
N LEU A 68 -3.61 -18.49 0.07
CA LEU A 68 -3.64 -19.96 0.15
C LEU A 68 -3.81 -20.48 1.59
N ARG A 69 -4.32 -19.66 2.50
CA ARG A 69 -4.66 -20.03 3.88
C ARG A 69 -6.13 -19.78 4.17
#